data_AF-A0A2X3D8W9-F1
#
_entry.id   AF-A0A2X3D8W9-F1
#
_cell.length_a   1.000
_cell.length_b   1.000
_cell.length_c   1.000
_cell.angle_alpha   90.00
_cell.angle_beta   90.00
_cell.angle_gamma   90.00
#
_symmetry.space_group_name_H-M   'P 1'
#
loop_
_entity.id
_entity.type
_entity.pdbx_description
1 polymer ?
#
loop_
_entity_poly.entity_id
_entity_poly.type
_entity_poly.pdbx_seq_one_letter_code
_entity_poly.pdbx_strand_id
1 'polypeptide(L)' 'MSSGKYWISNNYIYGPKESGRFWISGGYIYGPRNSGKYWISGNYIYGPKHGGKFWISGGYIYGPSGLELPWLS' A
#
# COMPACT_ATOMS: atom_id res chain seq x y z
N MET A 1 15.00 7.33 4.88
CA MET A 1 13.80 6.46 4.90
C MET A 1 12.68 7.25 5.54
N SER A 2 11.61 7.58 4.81
CA SER A 2 10.47 8.25 5.44
C SER A 2 9.16 7.81 4.81
N SER A 3 8.54 6.78 5.38
CA SER A 3 7.11 6.55 5.24
C SER A 3 6.70 5.47 6.22
N GLY A 4 5.98 5.85 7.27
CA GLY A 4 5.13 4.97 8.07
C GLY A 4 3.76 5.63 8.20
N LYS A 5 3.39 6.45 7.22
CA LYS A 5 2.19 7.29 7.26
C LYS A 5 0.92 6.49 7.01
N TYR A 6 1.07 5.34 6.34
CA TYR A 6 -0.02 4.43 6.08
C TYR A 6 0.17 3.18 6.94
N TRP A 7 -0.93 2.64 7.44
CA TRP A 7 -0.94 1.43 8.24
C TRP A 7 -2.11 0.54 7.86
N ILE A 8 -1.96 -0.73 8.16
CA ILE A 8 -2.96 -1.77 7.89
C ILE A 8 -3.62 -2.13 9.21
N SER A 9 -4.95 -2.12 9.23
CA SER A 9 -5.75 -2.60 10.36
C SER A 9 -7.01 -3.27 9.81
N ASN A 10 -7.33 -4.48 10.31
CA ASN A 10 -8.46 -5.28 9.83
C ASN A 10 -8.53 -5.42 8.30
N ASN A 11 -7.37 -5.62 7.66
CA ASN A 11 -7.18 -5.64 6.19
C ASN A 11 -7.46 -4.33 5.45
N TYR A 12 -7.86 -3.25 6.13
CA TYR A 12 -7.98 -1.93 5.53
C TYR A 12 -6.69 -1.13 5.66
N ILE A 13 -6.41 -0.30 4.66
CA ILE A 13 -5.27 0.60 4.64
C ILE A 13 -5.76 2.00 5.02
N TYR A 14 -5.16 2.54 6.07
CA TYR A 14 -5.43 3.86 6.62
C TYR A 14 -4.22 4.77 6.42
N GLY A 15 -4.45 6.08 6.45
CA GLY A 15 -3.40 7.07 6.28
C GLY A 15 -3.94 8.48 6.10
N PRO A 16 -3.08 9.45 5.79
CA PRO A 16 -3.47 10.86 5.66
C PRO A 16 -4.33 11.16 4.43
N LYS A 17 -4.32 10.30 3.40
CA LYS A 17 -5.18 10.42 2.21
C LYS A 17 -5.97 9.15 2.01
N GLU A 18 -7.24 9.30 1.65
CA GLU A 18 -8.15 8.18 1.32
C GLU A 18 -8.17 7.06 2.38
N SER A 19 -8.09 7.46 3.65
CA SER A 19 -8.04 6.55 4.80
C SER A 19 -9.21 5.58 4.80
N GLY A 20 -8.94 4.28 4.92
CA GLY A 20 -9.96 3.23 5.00
C GLY A 20 -10.66 2.93 3.67
N ARG A 21 -10.28 3.58 2.57
CA ARG A 21 -10.91 3.32 1.25
C ARG A 21 -10.27 2.15 0.51
N PHE A 22 -9.07 1.75 0.89
CA PHE A 22 -8.35 0.64 0.28
C PHE A 22 -8.30 -0.54 1.24
N TRP A 23 -8.36 -1.76 0.72
CA TRP A 23 -8.32 -2.99 1.51
C TRP A 23 -7.50 -4.08 0.82
N ILE A 24 -7.05 -5.05 1.60
CA ILE A 24 -6.28 -6.19 1.15
C ILE A 24 -7.20 -7.42 1.15
N SER A 25 -7.24 -8.14 0.04
CA SER A 25 -7.95 -9.41 -0.09
C SER A 25 -7.17 -10.35 -0.98
N GLY A 26 -6.96 -11.60 -0.55
CA GLY A 26 -6.20 -12.59 -1.32
C GLY A 26 -4.76 -12.15 -1.67
N GLY A 27 -4.16 -11.27 -0.88
CA GLY A 27 -2.83 -10.68 -1.16
C GLY A 27 -2.84 -9.51 -2.16
N TYR A 28 -3.98 -9.14 -2.72
CA TYR A 28 -4.13 -8.00 -3.63
C TYR A 28 -4.73 -6.80 -2.91
N ILE A 29 -4.35 -5.60 -3.36
CA ILE A 29 -4.86 -4.33 -2.85
C ILE A 29 -6.00 -3.86 -3.76
N TYR A 30 -7.16 -3.63 -3.16
CA TYR A 30 -8.38 -3.15 -3.80
C TYR A 30 -8.76 -1.77 -3.28
N GLY A 31 -9.54 -1.04 -4.07
CA GLY A 31 -9.99 0.30 -3.72
C GLY A 31 -10.75 0.99 -4.85
N PRO A 32 -11.08 2.28 -4.69
CA PRO A 32 -11.84 3.06 -5.67
C PRO A 32 -11.12 3.22 -7.01
N ARG A 33 -9.79 3.12 -7.02
CA ARG A 33 -8.93 3.23 -8.20
C ARG A 33 -7.81 2.19 -8.14
N ASN A 34 -7.34 1.80 -9.32
CA ASN A 34 -6.29 0.79 -9.48
C ASN A 34 -6.56 -0.54 -8.75
N SER A 35 -7.83 -0.87 -8.55
CA SER A 35 -8.28 -2.03 -7.79
C SER A 35 -7.71 -3.34 -8.36
N GLY A 36 -7.11 -4.18 -7.51
CA GLY A 36 -6.53 -5.47 -7.89
C GLY A 36 -5.23 -5.39 -8.71
N LYS A 37 -4.71 -4.20 -9.01
CA LYS A 37 -3.47 -4.04 -9.80
C LYS A 37 -2.18 -4.19 -8.99
N TYR A 38 -2.29 -4.04 -7.68
CA TYR A 38 -1.16 -4.12 -6.76
C TYR A 38 -1.33 -5.33 -5.84
N TRP A 39 -0.23 -5.98 -5.50
CA TRP A 39 -0.23 -7.17 -4.67
C TRP A 39 0.95 -7.18 -3.70
N ILE A 40 0.80 -7.94 -2.63
CA ILE A 40 1.80 -8.14 -1.59
C ILE A 40 2.42 -9.51 -1.80
N SER A 41 3.75 -9.56 -1.82
CA SER A 41 4.50 -10.81 -1.84
C SER A 41 5.65 -10.73 -0.83
N GLY A 42 5.66 -11.66 0.12
CA GLY A 42 6.46 -11.53 1.35
C GLY A 42 6.02 -10.27 2.11
N ASN A 43 6.92 -9.31 2.24
CA ASN A 43 6.64 -8.00 2.84
C ASN A 43 6.64 -6.85 1.82
N TYR A 44 6.87 -7.13 0.54
CA TYR A 44 6.99 -6.09 -0.47
C TYR A 44 5.70 -5.95 -1.27
N ILE A 45 5.43 -4.72 -1.71
CA ILE A 45 4.27 -4.41 -2.53
C ILE A 45 4.74 -4.23 -3.98
N TYR A 46 4.10 -4.98 -4.87
CA TYR A 46 4.37 -5.02 -6.29
C TYR A 46 3.17 -4.50 -7.09
N GLY A 47 3.44 -4.13 -8.33
CA GLY A 47 2.44 -3.56 -9.23
C GLY A 47 3.08 -2.94 -10.47
N PRO A 48 2.24 -2.43 -11.39
CA PRO A 48 2.69 -1.88 -12.67
C PRO A 48 3.55 -0.61 -12.53
N LYS A 49 3.44 0.11 -11.41
CA LYS A 49 4.29 1.25 -11.08
C LYS A 49 4.97 1.04 -9.74
N HIS A 50 6.27 1.36 -9.68
CA HIS A 50 7.06 1.34 -8.45
C HIS A 50 7.04 -0.01 -7.69
N GLY A 51 6.84 -1.13 -8.39
CA GLY A 51 6.83 -2.45 -7.78
C GLY A 51 8.13 -2.78 -7.03
N GLY A 52 8.00 -3.40 -5.87
CA GLY A 52 9.11 -3.76 -4.99
C GLY A 52 9.74 -2.59 -4.23
N LYS A 53 9.30 -1.34 -4.46
CA LYS A 53 9.84 -0.17 -3.76
C LYS A 53 9.19 0.05 -2.39
N PHE A 54 7.96 -0.41 -2.21
CA PHE A 54 7.22 -0.29 -0.96
C PHE A 54 7.22 -1.61 -0.21
N TRP A 55 7.22 -1.55 1.13
CA TRP A 55 7.20 -2.73 1.98
C TRP A 55 6.39 -2.50 3.26
N ILE A 56 5.98 -3.59 3.90
CA ILE A 56 5.21 -3.59 5.14
C ILE A 56 6.15 -4.03 6.28
N SER A 57 6.12 -3.29 7.39
CA SER A 57 6.82 -3.66 8.62
C SER A 57 6.02 -3.18 9.83
N GLY A 58 5.79 -4.05 10.81
CA GLY A 58 5.00 -3.71 12.01
C GLY A 58 3.59 -3.18 11.72
N GLY A 59 2.97 -3.60 10.60
CA GLY A 59 1.66 -3.12 10.16
C GLY A 59 1.68 -1.76 9.44
N TYR A 60 2.83 -1.10 9.33
CA TYR A 60 2.99 0.16 8.60
C TYR A 60 3.57 -0.08 7.21
N ILE A 61 3.20 0.79 6.26
CA ILE A 61 3.70 0.76 4.89
C ILE A 61 4.79 1.82 4.73
N TYR A 62 5.94 1.34 4.25
CA TYR A 62 7.15 2.09 3.99
C TYR A 62 7.52 2.07 2.50
N GLY A 63 8.37 2.99 2.10
CA GLY A 63 8.77 3.24 0.73
C GLY A 63 9.70 4.46 0.60
N PRO A 64 10.11 4.79 -0.63
CA PRO A 64 11.03 5.88 -0.89
C PRO A 64 10.41 7.24 -0.52
N SER A 65 11.23 8.15 0.02
CA SER A 65 10.79 9.52 0.30
C SER A 65 10.35 10.22 -1.00
N GLY A 66 9.24 10.95 -0.93
CA GLY A 66 8.70 11.69 -2.09
C GLY A 66 7.85 10.88 -3.07
N LEU A 67 7.74 9.56 -2.89
CA LEU A 67 6.78 8.75 -3.64
C LEU A 67 5.52 8.50 -2.81
N GLU A 68 4.36 8.72 -3.44
CA GLU A 68 3.08 8.27 -2.89
C GLU A 68 2.85 6.79 -3.19
N LEU A 69 1.97 6.16 -2.41
CA LEU A 69 1.57 4.78 -2.67
C LEU A 69 1.03 4.67 -4.10
N PRO A 70 1.47 3.67 -4.88
CA PRO A 70 1.28 3.68 -6.33
C PRO A 70 -0.18 3.44 -6.76
N TRP A 71 -1.05 2.99 -5.86
CA TRP A 71 -2.50 2.92 -6.09
C TRP A 71 -3.24 4.24 -5.84
N LEU A 72 -2.60 5.22 -5.18
CA LEU A 72 -3.14 6.56 -4.91
C LEU A 72 -2.88 7.56 -6.04
N SER A 73 -2.31 7.13 -7.17
CA SER A 73 -2.25 7.93 -8.40
C SER A 73 -3.41 7.58 -9.31
#